data_AF-A7REI3-F1
#
_entry.id   AF-A7REI3-F1
#
_cell.length_a   1.000
_cell.length_b   1.000
_cell.length_c   1.000
_cell.angle_alpha   90.00
_cell.angle_beta   90.00
_cell.angle_gamma   90.00
#
_symmetry.space_group_name_H-M   'P 1'
#
loop_
_entity.id
_entity.type
_entity.pdbx_description
1 polymer ?
#
loop_
_entity_poly.entity_id
_entity_poly.type
_entity_poly.pdbx_seq_one_letter_code
_entity_poly.pdbx_strand_id
1 'polypeptide(L)'
;AFAHYGPFWRQMRKICVMKLFSRKRAESWQSVQDEVETVVRTVGANTGKEVNIGELVFSLTKNITYRAAFGSSSREGQDEFIGILQEFSKLSGAFNIADFIPSLSWVDPQGLNARLAKARGSLDSFIDKIIDEHMQNKKKEDEEGDMVDELLAFYSEDHSKVSESDDLHNSIKLTKDNIKAIIMDVM
;
A
#
# COMPACT_ATOMS: atom_id res chain seq x y z
N ALA A 1 9.44 3.05 -5.30
CA ALA A 1 9.83 3.28 -6.69
C ALA A 1 10.80 4.46 -6.88
N PHE A 2 10.56 5.63 -6.25
CA PHE A 2 11.27 6.88 -6.59
C PHE A 2 12.54 7.20 -5.77
N ALA A 3 12.90 6.39 -4.78
CA ALA A 3 14.12 6.62 -4.00
C ALA A 3 15.37 6.27 -4.83
N HIS A 4 16.40 7.10 -4.74
CA HIS A 4 17.69 6.83 -5.36
C HIS A 4 18.29 5.51 -4.85
N TYR A 5 18.95 4.78 -5.74
CA TYR A 5 19.63 3.55 -5.36
C TYR A 5 20.71 3.82 -4.31
N GLY A 6 20.68 3.07 -3.21
CA GLY A 6 21.59 3.25 -2.09
C GLY A 6 21.29 2.29 -0.95
N PRO A 7 21.98 2.41 0.20
CA PRO A 7 21.72 1.61 1.40
C PRO A 7 20.24 1.61 1.79
N PHE A 8 19.60 2.79 1.81
CA PHE A 8 18.17 2.97 2.10
C PHE A 8 17.27 2.14 1.18
N TRP A 9 17.39 2.36 -0.13
CA TRP A 9 16.57 1.65 -1.11
C TRP A 9 16.75 0.13 -1.01
N ARG A 10 17.99 -0.34 -0.81
CA ARG A 10 18.30 -1.77 -0.68
C ARG A 10 17.66 -2.37 0.57
N GLN A 11 17.70 -1.66 1.69
CA GLN A 11 17.09 -2.12 2.94
C GLN A 11 15.57 -2.17 2.82
N MET A 12 14.93 -1.12 2.30
CA MET A 12 13.48 -1.10 2.10
C MET A 12 13.02 -2.22 1.15
N ARG A 13 13.75 -2.43 0.05
CA ARG A 13 13.45 -3.54 -0.88
C ARG A 13 13.62 -4.91 -0.24
N LYS A 14 14.65 -5.10 0.60
CA LYS A 14 14.86 -6.34 1.35
C LYS A 14 13.71 -6.60 2.33
N ILE A 15 13.23 -5.59 3.04
CA ILE A 15 12.08 -5.69 3.95
C ILE A 15 10.84 -6.14 3.16
N CYS A 16 10.53 -5.47 2.05
CA CYS A 16 9.37 -5.81 1.22
C CYS A 16 9.42 -7.27 0.75
N VAL A 17 10.55 -7.73 0.21
CA VAL A 17 10.68 -9.10 -0.32
C VAL A 17 10.63 -10.16 0.78
N MET A 18 11.33 -9.94 1.90
CA MET A 18 11.45 -10.97 2.94
C MET A 18 10.25 -11.08 3.86
N LYS A 19 9.47 -10.01 3.98
CA LYS A 19 8.34 -9.92 4.90
C LYS A 19 7.04 -9.91 4.10
N LEU A 20 6.79 -8.81 3.40
CA LEU A 20 5.50 -8.56 2.73
C LEU A 20 5.17 -9.56 1.61
N PHE A 21 6.17 -9.90 0.80
CA PHE A 21 6.02 -10.81 -0.35
C PHE A 21 6.55 -12.22 -0.07
N SER A 22 6.79 -12.56 1.19
CA SER A 22 7.25 -13.90 1.57
C SER A 22 6.13 -14.92 1.46
N ARG A 23 6.50 -16.16 1.12
CA ARG A 23 5.58 -17.30 0.98
C ARG A 23 4.87 -17.69 2.29
N LYS A 24 5.25 -17.10 3.43
CA LYS A 24 4.66 -17.38 4.74
C LYS A 24 3.21 -16.92 4.90
N ARG A 25 2.66 -16.14 3.97
CA ARG A 25 1.29 -15.61 4.09
C ARG A 25 0.22 -16.60 3.60
N ALA A 26 -0.15 -17.59 4.40
CA ALA A 26 -1.16 -18.59 4.08
C ALA A 26 -2.57 -17.97 3.91
N GLU A 27 -2.95 -16.99 4.75
CA GLU A 27 -4.22 -16.27 4.63
C GLU A 27 -4.30 -15.42 3.36
N SER A 28 -3.17 -14.89 2.87
CA SER A 28 -3.17 -14.15 1.61
C SER A 28 -3.52 -15.04 0.42
N TRP A 29 -3.14 -16.32 0.46
CA TRP A 29 -3.50 -17.27 -0.59
C TRP A 29 -4.96 -17.69 -0.50
N GLN A 30 -5.48 -17.89 0.72
CA GLN A 30 -6.90 -18.18 0.91
C GLN A 30 -7.77 -17.00 0.46
N SER A 31 -7.40 -15.77 0.85
CA SER A 31 -8.08 -14.56 0.40
C SER A 31 -8.08 -14.42 -1.12
N VAL A 32 -6.98 -14.77 -1.80
CA VAL A 32 -6.92 -14.78 -3.27
C VAL A 32 -7.90 -15.79 -3.84
N GLN A 33 -7.96 -17.00 -3.28
CA GLN A 33 -8.89 -18.03 -3.73
C GLN A 33 -10.35 -17.59 -3.57
N ASP A 34 -10.72 -17.02 -2.42
CA ASP A 34 -12.09 -16.58 -2.14
C ASP A 34 -12.54 -15.48 -3.12
N GLU A 35 -11.66 -14.51 -3.42
CA GLU A 35 -11.97 -13.43 -4.38
C GLU A 35 -12.06 -13.97 -5.82
N VAL A 36 -11.18 -14.92 -6.21
CA VAL A 36 -11.25 -15.59 -7.51
C VAL A 36 -12.55 -16.40 -7.64
N GLU A 37 -12.94 -17.13 -6.60
CA GLU A 37 -14.20 -17.89 -6.59
C GLU A 37 -15.40 -16.95 -6.77
N THR A 38 -15.39 -15.79 -6.11
CA THR A 38 -16.43 -14.77 -6.25
C THR A 38 -16.56 -14.28 -7.70
N VAL A 39 -15.44 -14.03 -8.38
CA VAL A 39 -15.43 -13.63 -9.80
C VAL A 39 -15.95 -14.76 -10.69
N VAL A 40 -15.48 -15.99 -10.48
CA VAL A 40 -15.92 -17.16 -11.27
C VAL A 40 -17.43 -17.40 -11.11
N ARG A 41 -17.95 -17.30 -9.89
CA ARG A 41 -19.40 -17.38 -9.62
C ARG A 41 -20.16 -16.27 -10.34
N THR A 42 -19.64 -15.05 -10.34
CA THR A 42 -20.26 -13.90 -11.02
C THR A 42 -20.33 -14.12 -12.53
N VAL A 43 -19.26 -14.63 -13.14
CA VAL A 43 -19.26 -14.99 -14.57
C VAL A 43 -20.23 -16.13 -14.86
N GLY A 44 -20.22 -17.19 -14.05
CA GLY A 44 -21.12 -18.33 -14.20
C GLY A 44 -22.60 -17.94 -14.11
N ALA A 45 -22.95 -17.06 -13.17
CA ALA A 45 -24.31 -16.54 -13.02
C ALA A 45 -24.79 -15.67 -14.20
N ASN A 46 -23.86 -15.13 -15.00
CA ASN A 46 -24.14 -14.32 -16.18
C ASN A 46 -23.92 -15.08 -17.49
N THR A 47 -23.98 -16.41 -17.47
CA THR A 47 -23.88 -17.23 -18.70
C THR A 47 -24.92 -16.78 -19.73
N GLY A 48 -24.47 -16.48 -20.94
CA GLY A 48 -25.32 -15.99 -22.04
C GLY A 48 -25.62 -14.49 -22.01
N LYS A 49 -25.02 -13.72 -21.08
CA LYS A 49 -25.10 -12.26 -21.01
C LYS A 49 -23.71 -11.64 -21.22
N GLU A 50 -23.70 -10.38 -21.64
CA GLU A 50 -22.47 -9.58 -21.70
C GLU A 50 -21.98 -9.27 -20.28
N VAL A 51 -20.67 -9.39 -20.08
CA VAL A 51 -20.01 -9.14 -18.80
C VAL A 51 -18.79 -8.27 -19.03
N ASN A 52 -18.62 -7.23 -18.20
CA ASN A 52 -17.43 -6.39 -18.23
C ASN A 52 -16.27 -7.07 -17.50
N ILE A 53 -15.42 -7.77 -18.25
CA ILE A 53 -14.24 -8.46 -17.69
C ILE A 53 -13.25 -7.47 -17.07
N GLY A 54 -13.11 -6.26 -17.66
CA GLY A 54 -12.20 -5.25 -17.14
C GLY A 54 -12.55 -4.81 -15.71
N GLU A 55 -13.85 -4.62 -15.45
CA GLU A 55 -14.35 -4.27 -14.12
C GLU A 55 -14.20 -5.43 -13.12
N LEU A 56 -14.46 -6.67 -13.57
CA LEU A 56 -14.26 -7.85 -12.72
C LEU A 56 -12.80 -8.04 -12.30
N VAL A 57 -11.87 -7.93 -13.26
CA VAL A 57 -10.43 -8.05 -12.97
C VAL A 57 -9.97 -6.89 -12.10
N PHE A 58 -10.43 -5.67 -12.37
CA PHE A 58 -10.12 -4.51 -11.53
C PHE A 58 -10.60 -4.72 -10.09
N SER A 59 -11.85 -5.18 -9.90
CA SER A 59 -12.38 -5.45 -8.57
C SER A 59 -11.65 -6.58 -7.87
N LEU A 60 -11.28 -7.64 -8.59
CA LEU A 60 -10.50 -8.76 -8.07
C LEU A 60 -9.15 -8.30 -7.53
N THR A 61 -8.38 -7.58 -8.36
CA THR A 61 -7.07 -7.07 -7.96
C THR A 61 -7.20 -6.06 -6.82
N LYS A 62 -8.17 -5.15 -6.88
CA LYS A 62 -8.50 -4.22 -5.78
C LYS A 62 -8.71 -4.96 -4.46
N ASN A 63 -9.56 -5.99 -4.44
CA ASN A 63 -9.91 -6.68 -3.20
C ASN A 63 -8.76 -7.50 -2.65
N ILE A 64 -8.02 -8.20 -3.51
CA ILE A 64 -6.83 -8.97 -3.13
C ILE A 64 -5.78 -8.04 -2.52
N THR A 65 -5.45 -6.95 -3.20
CA THR A 65 -4.43 -6.01 -2.74
C THR A 65 -4.86 -5.34 -1.44
N TYR A 66 -6.12 -4.89 -1.33
CA TYR A 66 -6.64 -4.28 -0.10
C TYR A 66 -6.59 -5.23 1.10
N ARG A 67 -7.05 -6.47 0.94
CA ARG A 67 -7.01 -7.47 2.03
C ARG A 67 -5.60 -7.89 2.39
N ALA A 68 -4.72 -8.01 1.41
CA ALA A 68 -3.31 -8.31 1.66
C ALA A 68 -2.58 -7.17 2.38
N ALA A 69 -3.01 -5.92 2.17
CA ALA A 69 -2.41 -4.74 2.76
C ALA A 69 -2.96 -4.42 4.16
N PHE A 70 -4.29 -4.46 4.32
CA PHE A 70 -4.99 -3.92 5.50
C PHE A 70 -5.85 -4.96 6.25
N GLY A 71 -5.75 -6.24 5.86
CA GLY A 71 -6.50 -7.31 6.47
C GLY A 71 -7.98 -7.37 6.04
N SER A 72 -8.73 -8.30 6.64
CA SER A 72 -10.15 -8.55 6.36
C SER A 72 -11.12 -7.72 7.21
N SER A 73 -10.60 -6.86 8.09
CA SER A 73 -11.32 -6.29 9.23
C SER A 73 -12.42 -5.30 8.84
N SER A 74 -12.32 -4.61 7.70
CA SER A 74 -13.44 -3.81 7.21
C SER A 74 -13.29 -3.45 5.73
N ARG A 75 -14.37 -3.64 4.96
CA ARG A 75 -14.53 -3.04 3.62
C ARG A 75 -14.83 -1.54 3.71
N GLU A 76 -15.06 -1.03 4.92
CA GLU A 76 -15.27 0.39 5.18
C GLU A 76 -13.99 1.17 4.82
N GLY A 77 -14.15 2.26 4.06
CA GLY A 77 -13.02 3.03 3.54
C GLY A 77 -12.39 2.48 2.24
N GLN A 78 -12.77 1.29 1.76
CA GLN A 78 -12.19 0.73 0.52
C GLN A 78 -12.50 1.61 -0.70
N ASP A 79 -13.70 2.17 -0.80
CA ASP A 79 -14.06 3.05 -1.91
C ASP A 79 -13.42 4.44 -1.80
N GLU A 80 -13.23 4.96 -0.58
CA GLU A 80 -12.44 6.17 -0.33
C GLU A 80 -11.00 5.97 -0.80
N PHE A 81 -10.39 4.87 -0.38
CA PHE A 81 -9.03 4.49 -0.76
C PHE A 81 -8.86 4.34 -2.27
N ILE A 82 -9.83 3.71 -2.95
CA ILE A 82 -9.79 3.55 -4.41
C ILE A 82 -9.96 4.89 -5.12
N GLY A 83 -10.80 5.79 -4.61
CA GLY A 83 -10.89 7.15 -5.12
C GLY A 83 -9.55 7.88 -5.04
N ILE A 84 -8.82 7.72 -3.93
CA ILE A 84 -7.48 8.27 -3.73
C ILE A 84 -6.49 7.67 -4.75
N LEU A 85 -6.42 6.34 -4.87
CA LEU A 85 -5.53 5.67 -5.84
C LEU A 85 -5.82 6.06 -7.30
N GLN A 86 -7.08 6.19 -7.67
CA GLN A 86 -7.47 6.64 -9.01
C GLN A 86 -6.98 8.07 -9.29
N GLU A 87 -7.03 8.96 -8.31
CA GLU A 87 -6.48 10.31 -8.45
C GLU A 87 -4.95 10.28 -8.59
N PHE A 88 -4.25 9.47 -7.80
CA PHE A 88 -2.80 9.28 -7.96
C PHE A 88 -2.42 8.71 -9.33
N SER A 89 -3.18 7.75 -9.84
CA SER A 89 -2.96 7.17 -11.18
C SER A 89 -3.14 8.23 -12.27
N LYS A 90 -4.19 9.05 -12.18
CA LYS A 90 -4.43 10.17 -13.10
C LYS A 90 -3.30 11.20 -13.04
N LEU A 91 -2.85 11.57 -11.84
CA LEU A 91 -1.77 12.54 -11.66
C LEU A 91 -0.43 12.02 -12.16
N SER A 92 -0.12 10.74 -11.91
CA SER A 92 1.13 10.11 -12.35
C SER A 92 1.23 9.97 -13.87
N GLY A 93 0.10 9.78 -14.55
CA GLY A 93 0.03 9.73 -16.01
C GLY A 93 -0.20 11.08 -16.69
N ALA A 94 -0.40 12.16 -15.92
CA ALA A 94 -0.67 13.47 -16.48
C ALA A 94 0.59 14.10 -17.08
N PHE A 95 0.47 14.66 -18.28
CA PHE A 95 1.51 15.50 -18.84
C PHE A 95 1.63 16.79 -18.01
N ASN A 96 2.83 17.09 -17.52
CA ASN A 96 3.09 18.30 -16.73
C ASN A 96 4.15 19.18 -17.43
N ILE A 97 3.75 20.39 -17.85
CA ILE A 97 4.67 21.35 -18.52
C ILE A 97 5.84 21.71 -17.62
N ALA A 98 5.63 21.75 -16.30
CA ALA A 98 6.66 22.09 -15.32
C ALA A 98 7.83 21.09 -15.31
N ASP A 99 7.59 19.84 -15.73
CA ASP A 99 8.63 18.81 -15.82
C ASP A 99 9.60 19.07 -16.98
N PHE A 100 9.15 19.80 -18.01
CA PHE A 100 9.94 20.15 -19.21
C PHE A 100 10.51 21.56 -19.13
N ILE A 101 9.82 22.47 -18.44
CA ILE A 101 10.21 23.87 -18.28
C ILE A 101 10.22 24.20 -16.78
N PRO A 102 11.34 23.94 -16.08
CA PRO A 102 11.43 24.10 -14.63
C PRO A 102 11.11 25.51 -14.13
N SER A 103 11.37 26.54 -14.94
CA SER A 103 11.09 27.94 -14.60
C SER A 103 9.60 28.27 -14.45
N LEU A 104 8.70 27.43 -15.00
CA LEU A 104 7.24 27.57 -14.88
C LEU A 104 6.65 26.72 -13.75
N SER A 105 7.48 25.98 -13.00
CA SER A 105 7.02 25.05 -11.96
C SER A 105 6.19 25.72 -10.85
N TRP A 106 6.51 26.96 -10.50
CA TRP A 106 5.81 27.72 -9.45
C TRP A 106 4.39 28.16 -9.84
N VAL A 107 4.08 28.23 -11.13
CA VAL A 107 2.77 28.71 -11.63
C VAL A 107 1.71 27.62 -11.56
N ASP A 108 2.12 26.34 -11.51
CA ASP A 108 1.24 25.16 -11.58
C ASP A 108 0.09 25.35 -12.60
N PRO A 109 0.41 25.61 -13.89
CA PRO A 109 -0.57 26.05 -14.87
C PRO A 109 -1.70 25.02 -15.11
N GLN A 110 -1.47 23.77 -14.74
CA GLN A 110 -2.41 22.65 -14.88
C GLN A 110 -3.07 22.26 -13.55
N GLY A 111 -2.73 22.90 -12.44
CA GLY A 111 -3.23 22.59 -11.10
C GLY A 111 -2.81 21.21 -10.57
N LEU A 112 -1.78 20.59 -11.18
CA LEU A 112 -1.36 19.24 -10.86
C LEU A 112 -0.67 19.19 -9.49
N ASN A 113 0.13 20.20 -9.14
CA ASN A 113 0.81 20.26 -7.85
C ASN A 113 -0.21 20.42 -6.72
N ALA A 114 -1.21 21.29 -6.89
CA ALA A 114 -2.27 21.47 -5.90
C ALA A 114 -3.11 20.19 -5.71
N ARG A 115 -3.48 19.50 -6.80
CA ARG A 115 -4.20 18.22 -6.75
C ARG A 115 -3.37 17.13 -6.08
N LEU A 116 -2.07 17.05 -6.39
CA LEU A 116 -1.16 16.10 -5.78
C LEU A 116 -1.01 16.33 -4.27
N ALA A 117 -0.88 17.58 -3.83
CA ALA A 117 -0.83 17.90 -2.41
C ALA A 117 -2.12 17.47 -1.68
N LYS A 118 -3.29 17.71 -2.30
CA LYS A 118 -4.58 17.27 -1.76
C LYS A 118 -4.70 15.74 -1.71
N ALA A 119 -4.37 15.04 -2.79
CA ALA A 119 -4.39 13.59 -2.86
C ALA A 119 -3.44 12.96 -1.83
N ARG A 120 -2.25 13.55 -1.66
CA ARG A 120 -1.29 13.16 -0.61
C ARG A 120 -1.86 13.36 0.78
N GLY A 121 -2.51 14.48 1.07
CA GLY A 121 -3.15 14.71 2.37
C GLY A 121 -4.27 13.69 2.67
N SER A 122 -5.10 13.37 1.67
CA SER A 122 -6.15 12.35 1.81
C SER A 122 -5.56 10.96 2.05
N LEU A 123 -4.51 10.57 1.31
CA LEU A 123 -3.84 9.28 1.51
C LEU A 123 -3.17 9.20 2.89
N ASP A 124 -2.49 10.29 3.30
CA ASP A 124 -1.80 10.36 4.58
C ASP A 124 -2.77 10.16 5.75
N SER A 125 -3.91 10.87 5.72
CA SER A 125 -4.96 10.72 6.72
C SER A 125 -5.61 9.32 6.69
N PHE A 126 -5.80 8.74 5.51
CA PHE A 126 -6.33 7.39 5.38
C PHE A 126 -5.38 6.35 6.00
N ILE A 127 -4.10 6.38 5.63
CA ILE A 127 -3.11 5.44 6.17
C ILE A 127 -2.91 5.64 7.67
N ASP A 128 -2.97 6.88 8.17
CA ASP A 128 -2.90 7.14 9.61
C ASP A 128 -4.02 6.44 10.38
N LYS A 129 -5.27 6.52 9.90
CA LYS A 129 -6.40 5.80 10.53
C LYS A 129 -6.14 4.30 10.58
N ILE A 130 -5.68 3.72 9.46
CA ILE A 130 -5.37 2.30 9.38
C ILE A 130 -4.25 1.92 10.36
N ILE A 131 -3.16 2.69 10.42
CA ILE A 131 -2.07 2.43 11.36
C ILE A 131 -2.59 2.49 12.81
N ASP A 132 -3.39 3.50 13.14
CA ASP A 132 -3.91 3.69 14.48
C ASP A 132 -4.86 2.53 14.87
N GLU A 133 -5.68 2.04 13.94
CA GLU A 133 -6.53 0.86 14.12
C GLU A 133 -5.71 -0.41 14.41
N HIS A 134 -4.62 -0.66 13.66
CA HIS A 134 -3.76 -1.82 13.89
C HIS A 134 -2.96 -1.71 15.20
N MET A 135 -2.58 -0.49 15.61
CA MET A 135 -1.92 -0.26 16.90
C MET A 135 -2.86 -0.49 18.09
N GLN A 136 -4.16 -0.18 17.94
CA GLN A 136 -5.18 -0.39 18.98
C GLN A 136 -5.63 -1.86 19.04
N ASN A 137 -5.79 -2.51 17.89
CA ASN A 137 -6.25 -3.89 17.74
C ASN A 137 -5.07 -4.84 17.51
N LYS A 138 -4.08 -4.82 18.40
CA LYS A 138 -2.94 -5.75 18.30
C LYS A 138 -3.45 -7.19 18.24
N LYS A 139 -3.20 -7.83 17.10
CA LYS A 139 -3.46 -9.26 16.89
C LYS A 139 -2.70 -10.09 17.92
N LYS A 140 -3.29 -11.23 18.30
CA LYS A 140 -2.60 -12.20 19.16
C LYS A 140 -1.44 -12.83 18.40
N GLU A 141 -0.42 -13.33 19.10
CA GLU A 141 0.79 -13.92 18.48
C GLU A 141 0.48 -15.08 17.50
N ASP A 142 -0.69 -15.71 17.62
CA ASP A 142 -1.13 -16.84 16.78
C ASP A 142 -1.99 -16.43 15.57
N GLU A 143 -2.35 -15.15 15.42
CA GLU A 143 -3.13 -14.64 14.29
C GLU A 143 -2.21 -14.17 13.15
N GLU A 144 -2.58 -14.46 11.89
CA GLU A 144 -1.77 -14.05 10.75
C GLU A 144 -1.87 -12.51 10.56
N GLY A 145 -0.72 -11.85 10.60
CA GLY A 145 -0.61 -10.41 10.38
C GLY A 145 -0.77 -10.05 8.90
N ASP A 146 -1.34 -8.87 8.63
CA ASP A 146 -1.28 -8.28 7.29
C ASP A 146 0.00 -7.46 7.09
N MET A 147 0.12 -6.80 5.94
CA MET A 147 1.28 -5.98 5.62
C MET A 147 1.53 -4.86 6.64
N VAL A 148 0.48 -4.23 7.17
CA VAL A 148 0.64 -3.14 8.15
C VAL A 148 1.14 -3.71 9.47
N ASP A 149 0.59 -4.84 9.92
CA ASP A 149 1.08 -5.55 11.10
C ASP A 149 2.58 -5.88 11.00
N GLU A 150 3.03 -6.41 9.87
CA GLU A 150 4.44 -6.76 9.66
C GLU A 150 5.37 -5.54 9.67
N LEU A 151 4.93 -4.43 9.06
CA LEU A 151 5.69 -3.17 9.06
C LEU A 151 5.76 -2.55 10.46
N LEU A 152 4.66 -2.62 11.24
CA LEU A 152 4.61 -2.13 12.62
C LEU A 152 5.43 -3.00 13.58
N ALA A 153 5.45 -4.32 13.38
CA ALA A 153 6.32 -5.22 14.15
C ALA A 153 7.80 -4.86 13.95
N PHE A 154 8.21 -4.57 12.71
CA PHE A 154 9.57 -4.13 12.42
C PHE A 154 9.89 -2.76 13.04
N TYR A 155 8.96 -1.80 12.92
CA TYR A 155 9.08 -0.50 13.59
C TYR A 155 9.33 -0.66 15.10
N SER A 156 8.60 -1.59 15.74
CA SER A 156 8.69 -1.85 17.18
C SER A 156 9.98 -2.60 17.59
N GLU A 157 10.43 -3.57 16.80
CA GLU A 157 11.68 -4.32 17.04
C GLU A 157 12.94 -3.47 16.87
N ASP A 158 12.96 -2.55 15.89
CA ASP A 158 14.08 -1.65 15.65
C ASP A 158 14.20 -0.60 16.78
N HIS A 159 13.10 -0.32 17.50
CA HIS A 159 13.12 0.49 18.71
C HIS A 159 13.65 -0.25 19.95
N SER A 160 13.48 -1.57 20.05
CA SER A 160 13.88 -2.37 21.23
C SER A 160 15.31 -2.91 21.17
N LYS A 161 15.88 -3.14 19.98
CA LYS A 161 17.25 -3.66 19.79
C LYS A 161 18.36 -2.60 19.90
N VAL A 162 18.02 -1.33 20.11
CA VAL A 162 19.01 -0.23 20.29
C VAL A 162 19.76 -0.32 21.63
N SER A 163 19.35 -1.20 22.55
CA SER A 163 19.95 -1.28 23.88
C SER A 163 21.18 -2.20 23.99
N GLU A 164 21.38 -3.16 23.08
CA GLU A 164 22.43 -4.18 23.24
C GLU A 164 22.94 -4.73 21.90
N SER A 165 23.94 -4.07 21.29
CA SER A 165 25.07 -4.65 20.54
C SER A 165 25.62 -3.73 19.43
N ASP A 166 26.91 -3.41 19.56
CA ASP A 166 27.75 -2.61 18.65
C ASP A 166 28.12 -3.34 17.35
N ASP A 167 27.13 -3.71 16.51
CA ASP A 167 27.36 -4.18 15.13
C ASP A 167 26.51 -3.42 14.09
N LEU A 168 26.03 -2.22 14.44
CA LEU A 168 24.98 -1.50 13.72
C LEU A 168 25.52 -0.33 12.88
N HIS A 169 26.49 -0.57 11.99
CA HIS A 169 26.90 0.48 11.06
C HIS A 169 25.96 0.65 9.85
N ASN A 170 24.74 0.09 9.85
CA ASN A 170 23.82 0.19 8.71
C ASN A 170 22.32 -0.14 8.94
N SER A 171 21.76 -0.19 10.17
CA SER A 171 20.28 -0.24 10.26
C SER A 171 19.72 1.18 10.13
N ILE A 172 19.12 1.43 8.97
CA ILE A 172 18.31 2.63 8.80
C ILE A 172 17.06 2.40 9.64
N LYS A 173 16.84 3.30 10.60
CA LYS A 173 15.64 3.32 11.44
C LYS A 173 14.42 3.55 10.56
N LEU A 174 13.47 2.62 10.60
CA LEU A 174 12.21 2.78 9.90
C LEU A 174 11.37 3.87 10.61
N THR A 175 10.84 4.83 9.86
CA THR A 175 9.89 5.83 10.39
C THR A 175 8.46 5.52 9.96
N LYS A 176 7.46 6.15 10.63
CA LYS A 176 6.06 6.10 10.19
C LYS A 176 5.92 6.55 8.73
N ASP A 177 6.68 7.56 8.31
CA ASP A 177 6.69 8.05 6.92
C ASP A 177 7.25 7.00 5.95
N ASN A 178 8.20 6.17 6.37
CA ASN A 178 8.68 5.06 5.55
C ASN A 178 7.61 3.98 5.38
N ILE A 179 6.84 3.66 6.42
CA ILE A 179 5.70 2.74 6.34
C ILE A 179 4.67 3.28 5.35
N LYS A 180 4.26 4.54 5.50
CA LYS A 180 3.32 5.21 4.60
C LYS A 180 3.80 5.18 3.15
N ALA A 181 5.08 5.45 2.92
CA ALA A 181 5.68 5.41 1.59
C ALA A 181 5.72 4.00 0.99
N ILE A 182 5.97 2.96 1.79
CA ILE A 182 5.95 1.57 1.34
C ILE A 182 4.52 1.15 0.99
N ILE A 183 3.53 1.48 1.82
CA ILE A 183 2.12 1.22 1.51
C ILE A 183 1.75 1.87 0.18
N MET A 184 2.10 3.15 -0.02
CA MET A 184 1.84 3.84 -1.28
C MET A 184 2.56 3.20 -2.49
N ASP A 185 3.73 2.59 -2.31
CA ASP A 185 4.48 1.97 -3.41
C ASP A 185 3.95 0.57 -3.80
N VAL A 186 3.29 -0.11 -2.85
CA VAL A 186 2.73 -1.45 -3.05
C VAL A 186 1.31 -1.40 -3.62
N MET A 187 0.54 -0.37 -3.29
CA MET A 187 -0.86 -0.18 -3.68
C MET A 187 -1.02 0.53 -5.02
#